data_AF-A0A928AFY4-F1
#
_entry.id   AF-A0A928AFY4-F1
#
_cell.length_a   1.000
_cell.length_b   1.000
_cell.length_c   1.000
_cell.angle_alpha   90.00
_cell.angle_beta   90.00
_cell.angle_gamma   90.00
#
_symmetry.space_group_name_H-M   'P 1'
#
loop_
_entity.id
_entity.type
_entity.pdbx_description
1 polymer ?
#
loop_
_entity_poly.entity_id
_entity_poly.type
_entity_poly.pdbx_seq_one_letter_code
_entity_poly.pdbx_strand_id
1 'polypeptide(L)'
;GCSGITVISGKEALRGEPSACIKCAKCIEACPMGLEPYLLAKQSKKKAWGEMEKNDITSCIECGCCQFTCPANIALLDYVRFGKQTVMGIIRARNAKK
;
A
#
# COMPACT_ATOMS: atom_id res chain seq x y z
N GLY A 1 13.75 -20.22 -13.69
CA GLY A 1 13.00 -18.99 -13.96
C GLY A 1 12.12 -19.24 -15.17
N CYS A 2 10.83 -18.94 -15.08
CA CYS A 2 9.93 -18.97 -16.23
C CYS A 2 9.65 -17.51 -16.62
N SER A 3 10.36 -17.02 -17.63
CA SER A 3 10.10 -15.71 -18.23
C SER A 3 8.82 -15.79 -19.07
N GLY A 4 7.66 -15.84 -18.41
CA GLY A 4 6.35 -15.83 -19.04
C GLY A 4 5.66 -14.49 -18.83
N ILE A 5 5.09 -13.92 -19.89
CA ILE A 5 4.22 -12.74 -19.80
C ILE A 5 2.79 -13.26 -19.72
N THR A 6 2.11 -13.00 -18.59
CA THR A 6 0.69 -13.33 -18.43
C THR A 6 -0.15 -12.13 -18.85
N VAL A 7 -1.05 -12.33 -19.81
CA VAL A 7 -1.98 -11.31 -20.29
C VAL A 7 -3.38 -11.65 -19.78
N ILE A 8 -3.99 -10.72 -19.05
CA ILE A 8 -5.38 -10.82 -18.58
C ILE A 8 -6.20 -9.83 -19.40
N SER A 9 -7.33 -10.27 -19.97
CA SER A 9 -8.21 -9.44 -20.81
C SER A 9 -9.63 -9.38 -20.23
N GLY A 10 -10.43 -8.42 -20.71
CA GLY A 10 -11.82 -8.27 -20.30
C GLY A 10 -12.00 -7.70 -18.90
N LYS A 11 -13.06 -8.11 -18.20
CA LYS A 11 -13.49 -7.52 -16.92
C LYS A 11 -12.48 -7.72 -15.80
N GLU A 12 -11.72 -8.82 -15.81
CA GLU A 12 -10.72 -9.14 -14.79
C GLU A 12 -9.48 -8.25 -14.86
N ALA A 13 -9.21 -7.66 -16.03
CA ALA A 13 -8.12 -6.70 -16.22
C ALA A 13 -8.46 -5.30 -15.69
N LEU A 14 -9.75 -5.02 -15.49
CA LEU A 14 -10.23 -3.71 -15.06
C LEU A 14 -10.30 -3.66 -13.53
N ARG A 15 -9.70 -2.62 -12.94
CA ARG A 15 -10.00 -2.28 -11.55
C ARG A 15 -11.40 -1.69 -11.50
N GLY A 16 -12.19 -2.10 -10.52
CA GLY A 16 -13.49 -1.47 -10.28
C GLY A 16 -13.35 -0.02 -9.83
N GLU A 17 -14.45 0.73 -9.87
CA GLU A 17 -14.44 2.13 -9.47
C GLU A 17 -14.14 2.26 -7.96
N PRO A 18 -13.22 3.17 -7.58
CA PRO A 18 -12.88 3.39 -6.19
C PRO A 18 -14.06 4.01 -5.44
N SER A 19 -14.41 3.43 -4.30
CA SER A 19 -15.46 3.91 -3.41
C SER A 19 -14.92 4.16 -1.99
N ALA A 20 -15.80 4.63 -1.09
CA ALA A 20 -15.41 4.91 0.29
C ALA A 20 -15.08 3.63 1.06
N CYS A 21 -14.07 3.69 1.94
CA CYS A 21 -13.70 2.56 2.79
C CYS A 21 -14.82 2.25 3.79
N ILE A 22 -15.36 1.03 3.73
CA ILE A 22 -16.39 0.52 4.64
C ILE A 22 -15.84 -0.14 5.93
N LYS A 23 -14.53 -0.06 6.16
CA LYS A 23 -13.84 -0.62 7.35
C LYS A 23 -14.06 -2.13 7.57
N CYS A 24 -14.08 -2.91 6.49
CA CYS A 24 -14.28 -4.37 6.54
C CYS A 24 -13.07 -5.21 7.02
N ALA A 25 -11.94 -4.58 7.38
CA ALA A 25 -10.70 -5.23 7.83
C ALA A 25 -10.02 -6.25 6.87
N LYS A 26 -10.61 -6.63 5.74
CA LYS A 26 -10.03 -7.59 4.76
C LYS A 26 -8.60 -7.28 4.32
N CYS A 27 -8.24 -6.01 4.22
CA CYS A 27 -6.89 -5.61 3.82
C CYS A 27 -5.82 -5.95 4.88
N ILE A 28 -6.21 -6.05 6.15
CA ILE A 28 -5.35 -6.45 7.27
C ILE A 28 -5.15 -7.97 7.22
N GLU A 29 -6.25 -8.71 7.10
CA GLU A 29 -6.24 -10.19 7.00
C GLU A 29 -5.40 -10.69 5.82
N ALA A 30 -5.48 -10.01 4.67
CA ALA A 30 -4.71 -10.38 3.48
C ALA A 30 -3.24 -9.90 3.52
N CYS A 31 -2.82 -9.12 4.52
CA CYS A 31 -1.47 -8.57 4.56
C CYS A 31 -0.49 -9.59 5.17
N PRO A 32 0.48 -10.13 4.39
CA PRO A 32 1.44 -11.09 4.93
C PRO A 32 2.40 -10.49 5.97
N MET A 33 2.54 -9.16 5.98
CA MET A 33 3.39 -8.44 6.94
C MET A 33 2.63 -8.02 8.21
N GLY A 34 1.33 -8.29 8.31
CA GLY A 34 0.51 -7.88 9.45
C GLY A 34 0.36 -6.36 9.62
N LEU A 35 0.56 -5.58 8.55
CA LEU A 35 0.41 -4.13 8.58
C LEU A 35 -1.07 -3.72 8.53
N GLU A 36 -1.33 -2.43 8.72
CA GLU A 36 -2.65 -1.81 8.52
C GLU A 36 -2.71 -0.96 7.24
N PRO A 37 -2.92 -1.56 6.05
CA PRO A 37 -2.91 -0.83 4.77
C PRO A 37 -3.90 0.33 4.71
N TYR A 38 -5.08 0.19 5.30
CA TYR A 38 -6.10 1.25 5.29
C TYR A 38 -5.61 2.50 6.05
N LEU A 39 -4.90 2.30 7.15
CA LEU A 39 -4.37 3.38 7.99
C LEU A 39 -3.21 4.05 7.28
N LEU A 40 -2.26 3.25 6.77
CA LEU A 40 -1.11 3.75 6.01
C LEU A 40 -1.54 4.53 4.77
N ALA A 41 -2.56 4.05 4.04
CA ALA A 41 -3.10 4.77 2.89
C ALA A 41 -3.76 6.10 3.31
N LYS A 42 -4.49 6.12 4.43
CA LYS A 42 -5.10 7.34 4.98
C LYS A 42 -4.04 8.34 5.45
N GLN A 43 -2.99 7.88 6.11
CA GLN A 43 -1.88 8.71 6.57
C GLN A 43 -1.06 9.26 5.39
N SER A 44 -0.86 8.44 4.35
CA SER A 44 -0.21 8.86 3.10
C SER A 44 -0.99 9.99 2.42
N LYS A 45 -2.32 9.88 2.33
CA LYS A 45 -3.19 10.97 1.85
C LYS A 45 -3.06 12.24 2.68
N LYS A 46 -2.88 12.12 3.99
CA LYS A 46 -2.70 13.24 4.92
C LYS A 46 -1.25 13.74 5.00
N LYS A 47 -0.31 13.12 4.28
CA LYS A 47 1.13 13.41 4.36
C LYS A 47 1.70 13.31 5.79
N ALA A 48 1.15 12.42 6.61
CA ALA A 48 1.52 12.23 8.02
C ALA A 48 2.77 11.33 8.16
N TRP A 49 3.90 11.78 7.60
CA TRP A 49 5.11 10.95 7.46
C TRP A 49 5.68 10.42 8.79
N GLY A 50 5.64 11.23 9.84
CA GLY A 50 6.13 10.84 11.15
C GLY A 50 5.29 9.73 11.80
N GLU A 51 3.98 9.70 11.56
CA GLU A 51 3.14 8.59 12.02
C GLU A 51 3.33 7.34 11.17
N MET A 52 3.58 7.51 9.87
CA MET A 52 3.81 6.38 8.96
C MET A 52 5.12 5.67 9.27
N GLU A 53 6.16 6.41 9.69
CA GLU A 53 7.41 5.85 10.19
C GLU A 53 7.16 5.02 11.47
N LYS A 54 6.28 5.46 12.37
CA LYS A 54 5.88 4.71 13.57
C LYS A 54 5.04 3.47 13.28
N ASN A 55 4.29 3.49 12.18
CA ASN A 55 3.43 2.38 11.74
C ASN A 55 4.16 1.42 10.78
N ASP A 56 5.49 1.38 10.84
CA ASP A 56 6.35 0.44 10.11
C ASP A 56 6.07 0.36 8.60
N ILE A 57 5.78 1.50 7.97
CA ILE A 57 5.50 1.54 6.51
C ILE A 57 6.64 0.98 5.66
N THR A 58 7.87 1.06 6.16
CA THR A 58 9.08 0.56 5.50
C THR A 58 9.10 -0.96 5.37
N SER A 59 8.37 -1.67 6.24
CA SER A 59 8.21 -3.13 6.24
C SER A 59 7.29 -3.63 5.12
N CYS A 60 6.54 -2.77 4.44
CA CYS A 60 5.68 -3.20 3.34
C CYS A 60 6.52 -3.75 2.17
N ILE A 61 6.28 -5.00 1.77
CA ILE A 61 6.98 -5.67 0.65
C ILE A 61 6.31 -5.44 -0.73
N GLU A 62 5.29 -4.60 -0.79
CA GLU A 62 4.61 -4.23 -2.04
C GLU A 62 3.94 -5.39 -2.79
N CYS A 63 3.48 -6.43 -2.08
CA CYS A 63 2.84 -7.62 -2.68
C CYS A 63 1.47 -7.36 -3.35
N GLY A 64 0.77 -6.29 -2.98
CA GLY A 64 -0.52 -5.92 -3.58
C GLY A 64 -1.76 -6.70 -3.12
N CYS A 65 -1.63 -7.67 -2.21
CA CYS A 65 -2.76 -8.45 -1.67
C CYS A 65 -3.88 -7.56 -1.09
N CYS A 66 -3.50 -6.48 -0.40
CA CYS A 66 -4.44 -5.53 0.18
C CYS A 66 -5.28 -4.79 -0.86
N GLN A 67 -4.72 -4.50 -2.04
CA GLN A 67 -5.43 -3.81 -3.12
C GLN A 67 -6.41 -4.74 -3.82
N PHE A 68 -6.02 -5.99 -4.07
CA PHE A 68 -6.86 -6.96 -4.76
C PHE A 68 -8.07 -7.42 -3.93
N THR A 69 -7.91 -7.57 -2.60
CA THR A 69 -8.99 -8.00 -1.71
C THR A 69 -9.99 -6.89 -1.35
N CYS A 70 -9.65 -5.62 -1.63
CA CYS A 70 -10.44 -4.50 -1.15
C CYS A 70 -11.77 -4.40 -1.91
N PRO A 71 -12.94 -4.57 -1.26
CA PRO A 71 -14.23 -4.48 -1.94
C PRO A 71 -14.57 -3.05 -2.41
N ALA A 72 -13.88 -2.05 -1.86
CA ALA A 72 -14.03 -0.65 -2.24
C ALA A 72 -13.11 -0.23 -3.40
N ASN A 73 -12.34 -1.16 -3.99
CA ASN A 73 -11.38 -0.91 -5.08
C ASN A 73 -10.42 0.26 -4.82
N ILE A 74 -10.07 0.48 -3.54
CA ILE A 74 -9.16 1.55 -3.16
C ILE A 74 -7.75 1.14 -3.60
N ALA A 75 -7.03 2.08 -4.22
CA ALA A 75 -5.63 1.92 -4.61
C ALA A 75 -4.67 1.91 -3.38
N LEU A 76 -4.88 0.99 -2.44
CA LEU A 76 -4.16 0.91 -1.18
C LEU A 76 -2.64 0.78 -1.39
N LEU A 77 -2.23 -0.10 -2.29
CA LEU A 77 -0.81 -0.31 -2.58
C LEU A 77 -0.18 0.96 -3.14
N ASP A 78 -0.86 1.66 -4.05
CA ASP A 78 -0.32 2.88 -4.67
C ASP A 78 -0.04 3.97 -3.61
N TYR A 79 -0.94 4.17 -2.65
CA TYR A 79 -0.71 5.10 -1.52
C TYR A 79 0.38 4.64 -0.56
N VAL A 80 0.46 3.34 -0.27
CA VAL A 80 1.50 2.79 0.59
C VAL A 80 2.88 2.91 -0.07
N ARG A 81 2.99 2.65 -1.37
CA ARG A 81 4.23 2.83 -2.16
C ARG A 81 4.71 4.28 -2.12
N PHE A 82 3.80 5.22 -2.39
CA PHE A 82 4.10 6.64 -2.30
C PHE A 82 4.58 7.04 -0.89
N GLY A 83 3.91 6.52 0.13
CA GLY A 83 4.27 6.74 1.53
C GLY A 83 5.65 6.19 1.88
N LYS A 84 5.90 4.94 1.51
CA LYS A 84 7.17 4.24 1.75
C LYS A 84 8.34 4.94 1.09
N GLN A 85 8.21 5.34 -0.18
CA GLN A 85 9.24 6.10 -0.88
C GLN A 85 9.57 7.42 -0.18
N THR A 86 8.54 8.15 0.25
CA THR A 86 8.70 9.44 0.94
C THR A 86 9.39 9.26 2.30
N VAL A 87 8.91 8.33 3.13
CA VAL A 87 9.50 8.05 4.45
C VAL A 87 10.93 7.53 4.34
N MET A 88 11.20 6.62 3.40
CA MET A 88 12.57 6.16 3.14
C MET A 88 13.50 7.29 2.69
N GLY A 89 13.00 8.23 1.88
CA GLY A 89 13.74 9.44 1.51
C GLY A 89 14.08 10.30 2.72
N ILE A 90 13.13 10.51 3.63
CA ILE A 90 13.32 11.27 4.88
C ILE A 90 14.36 10.57 5.78
N ILE A 91 14.26 9.24 5.96
CA ILE A 91 15.20 8.47 6.78
C ILE A 91 16.63 8.57 6.22
N ARG A 92 16.78 8.40 4.89
CA ARG A 92 18.09 8.53 4.22
C ARG A 92 18.68 9.93 4.39
N ALA A 93 17.86 10.98 4.22
CA ALA A 93 18.30 12.36 4.42
C ALA A 93 18.71 12.66 5.88
N ARG A 94 18.06 12.00 6.86
CA ARG A 94 18.43 12.11 8.28
C ARG A 94 19.77 11.45 8.57
N ASN A 95 20.02 10.26 8.00
CA ASN A 95 21.26 9.51 8.21
C ASN A 95 22.47 10.15 7.52
N ALA A 96 22.29 10.80 6.37
CA ALA A 96 23.38 11.49 5.67
C ALA A 96 23.90 12.76 6.36
N LYS A 97 23.15 13.29 7.34
CA LYS A 97 23.54 14.46 8.14
C LYS A 97 24.26 14.09 9.44
N LYS A 98 24.41 12.80 9.71
CA LYS A 98 25.03 12.24 10.91
C LYS A 98 26.43 11.76 10.57
#